data_AF-A0A523PK47-F1
#
_entry.id   AF-A0A523PK47-F1
#
_cell.length_a   1.000
_cell.length_b   1.000
_cell.length_c   1.000
_cell.angle_alpha   90.00
_cell.angle_beta   90.00
_cell.angle_gamma   90.00
#
_symmetry.space_group_name_H-M   'P 1'
#
loop_
_entity.id
_entity.type
_entity.pdbx_description
1 polymer ?
#
loop_
_entity_poly.entity_id
_entity_poly.type
_entity_poly.pdbx_seq_one_letter_code
_entity_poly.pdbx_strand_id
1 'polypeptide(L)'
;MRALLESHAEALVKKAVRLALDGDTTALRLCLDRIIPTIKSKDEPIKLDRLTGTLTEQGQTIVRAMGEGTLAPTEAATMLQALAAQGRITELDVLEQRLRTLEEWVHEHQASN
;
A
#
# COMPACT_ATOMS: atom_id res chain seq x y z
N MET A 1 -3.43 -28.55 -18.39
CA MET A 1 -4.80 -28.41 -17.82
C MET A 1 -5.44 -27.08 -18.20
N ARG A 2 -4.86 -25.93 -17.84
CA ARG A 2 -5.42 -24.59 -18.17
C ARG A 2 -5.64 -24.36 -19.68
N ALA A 3 -4.64 -24.66 -20.51
CA ALA A 3 -4.72 -24.52 -21.96
C ALA A 3 -5.79 -25.41 -22.63
N LEU A 4 -6.16 -26.54 -22.02
CA LEU A 4 -7.21 -27.43 -22.54
C LEU A 4 -8.62 -26.89 -22.26
N LEU A 5 -8.76 -26.05 -21.23
CA LEU A 5 -10.02 -25.45 -20.82
C LEU A 5 -10.25 -24.09 -21.49
N GLU A 6 -9.19 -23.40 -21.92
CA GLU A 6 -9.28 -22.08 -22.57
C GLU A 6 -10.11 -22.11 -23.85
N SER A 7 -9.94 -23.12 -24.71
CA SER A 7 -10.74 -23.29 -25.92
C SER A 7 -12.23 -23.57 -25.65
N HIS A 8 -12.57 -23.99 -24.43
CA HIS A 8 -13.94 -24.29 -24.00
C HIS A 8 -14.50 -23.23 -23.06
N ALA A 9 -13.75 -22.16 -22.77
CA ALA A 9 -14.08 -21.22 -21.72
C ALA A 9 -15.48 -20.60 -21.92
N GLU A 10 -15.79 -20.15 -23.13
CA GLU A 10 -17.09 -19.55 -23.44
C GLU A 10 -18.25 -20.55 -23.26
N ALA A 11 -18.09 -21.79 -23.74
CA ALA A 11 -19.10 -22.83 -23.61
C ALA A 11 -19.34 -23.23 -22.15
N LEU A 12 -18.27 -23.33 -21.36
CA LEU A 12 -18.33 -23.62 -19.92
C LEU A 12 -19.03 -22.50 -19.16
N VAL A 13 -18.74 -21.23 -19.47
CA VAL A 13 -19.41 -20.07 -18.86
C VAL A 13 -20.90 -20.06 -19.19
N LYS A 14 -21.28 -20.25 -20.46
CA LYS A 14 -22.69 -20.34 -20.88
C LYS A 14 -23.43 -21.48 -20.16
N LYS A 15 -22.78 -22.64 -20.01
CA LYS A 15 -23.35 -23.78 -19.28
C LYS A 15 -23.52 -23.48 -17.79
N ALA A 16 -22.54 -22.85 -17.15
CA ALA A 16 -22.61 -22.46 -15.75
C ALA A 16 -23.77 -21.47 -15.49
N VAL A 17 -23.93 -20.45 -16.35
CA VAL A 17 -25.05 -19.50 -16.25
C VAL A 17 -26.40 -20.21 -16.36
N ARG A 18 -26.56 -21.11 -17.34
CA ARG A 18 -27.82 -21.87 -17.48
C ARG A 18 -28.11 -22.72 -16.23
N LEU A 19 -27.13 -23.45 -15.73
CA LEU A 19 -27.30 -24.27 -14.52
C LEU A 19 -27.70 -23.40 -13.32
N ALA A 20 -27.09 -22.21 -13.18
CA ALA A 20 -27.45 -21.26 -12.15
C ALA A 20 -28.92 -20.81 -12.27
N LEU A 21 -29.36 -20.46 -13.47
CA LEU A 21 -30.75 -20.06 -13.73
C LEU A 21 -31.76 -21.21 -13.53
N ASP A 22 -31.33 -22.45 -13.77
CA ASP A 22 -32.13 -23.67 -13.54
C ASP A 22 -32.17 -24.09 -12.04
N GLY A 23 -31.52 -23.32 -11.15
CA GLY A 23 -31.59 -23.51 -9.70
C GLY A 23 -30.40 -24.22 -9.04
N ASP A 24 -29.31 -24.47 -9.78
CA ASP A 24 -28.07 -24.98 -9.18
C ASP A 24 -27.43 -23.91 -8.29
N THR A 25 -27.47 -24.13 -6.99
CA THR A 25 -26.97 -23.18 -5.97
C THR A 25 -25.46 -22.99 -6.02
N THR A 26 -24.70 -23.98 -6.51
CA THR A 26 -23.24 -23.88 -6.67
C THR A 26 -22.91 -22.99 -7.85
N ALA A 27 -23.59 -23.20 -8.98
CA ALA A 27 -23.44 -22.35 -10.16
C ALA A 27 -23.91 -20.91 -9.88
N LEU A 28 -25.01 -20.75 -9.13
CA LEU A 28 -25.49 -19.44 -8.67
C LEU A 28 -24.44 -18.70 -7.86
N ARG A 29 -23.85 -19.34 -6.85
CA ARG A 29 -22.79 -18.73 -6.04
C ARG A 29 -21.59 -18.31 -6.88
N LEU A 30 -21.12 -19.17 -7.80
CA LEU A 30 -20.02 -18.85 -8.71
C LEU A 30 -20.31 -17.61 -9.56
N CYS A 31 -21.52 -17.50 -10.10
CA CYS A 31 -21.94 -16.34 -10.88
C CYS A 31 -22.07 -15.08 -10.01
N LEU A 32 -22.66 -15.18 -8.82
CA LEU A 32 -22.81 -14.06 -7.89
C LEU A 32 -21.46 -13.52 -7.40
N ASP A 33 -20.51 -14.40 -7.06
CA ASP A 33 -19.15 -14.01 -6.63
C ASP A 33 -18.39 -13.23 -7.73
N ARG A 34 -18.76 -13.41 -9.00
CA ARG A 34 -18.17 -12.69 -10.14
C ARG A 34 -18.91 -11.39 -10.49
N ILE A 35 -20.21 -11.34 -10.27
CA ILE A 35 -21.06 -10.18 -10.61
C ILE A 35 -21.06 -9.15 -9.48
N ILE A 36 -21.11 -9.61 -8.23
CA ILE A 36 -21.11 -8.75 -7.06
C ILE A 36 -19.66 -8.30 -6.84
N PRO A 37 -19.36 -6.99 -6.94
CA PRO A 37 -18.03 -6.50 -6.58
C PRO A 37 -17.78 -6.88 -5.13
N THR A 38 -16.63 -7.51 -4.86
CA THR A 38 -16.20 -7.75 -3.48
C THR A 38 -16.19 -6.39 -2.80
N ILE A 39 -17.12 -6.18 -1.86
CA ILE A 39 -17.09 -5.00 -0.99
C ILE A 39 -15.86 -5.21 -0.11
N LYS A 40 -14.70 -4.81 -0.63
CA LYS A 40 -13.58 -4.48 0.24
C LYS A 40 -14.12 -3.36 1.11
N SER A 41 -14.09 -3.53 2.41
CA SER A 41 -14.26 -2.43 3.35
C SER A 41 -13.37 -1.30 2.84
N LYS A 42 -13.98 -0.29 2.22
CA LYS A 42 -13.29 0.97 2.04
C LYS A 42 -13.38 1.57 3.42
N ASP A 43 -12.31 1.42 4.18
CA ASP A 43 -12.17 2.13 5.43
C ASP A 43 -12.47 3.61 5.13
N GLU A 44 -13.35 4.19 5.93
CA GLU A 44 -13.75 5.58 5.74
C GLU A 44 -12.48 6.45 5.77
N PRO A 45 -12.35 7.48 4.91
CA PRO A 45 -11.14 8.27 4.85
C PRO A 45 -10.76 8.76 6.24
N ILE A 46 -9.61 8.29 6.73
CA ILE A 46 -9.07 8.64 8.04
C ILE A 46 -9.01 10.17 8.12
N LYS A 47 -9.71 10.74 9.09
CA LYS A 47 -9.57 12.16 9.44
C LYS A 47 -8.38 12.31 10.37
N LEU A 48 -7.18 12.23 9.80
CA LEU A 48 -5.98 12.63 10.50
C LEU A 48 -5.69 14.10 10.20
N ASP A 49 -5.34 14.87 11.24
CA ASP A 49 -4.80 16.19 11.04
C ASP A 49 -3.53 16.13 10.17
N ARG A 50 -3.24 17.24 9.50
CA ARG A 50 -2.05 17.35 8.66
C ARG A 50 -0.81 17.00 9.49
N LEU A 51 -0.04 16.04 9.02
CA LEU A 51 1.28 15.72 9.58
C LEU A 51 2.24 16.87 9.29
N THR A 52 2.75 17.50 10.34
CA THR A 52 3.68 18.64 10.25
C THR A 52 4.85 18.45 11.21
N GLY A 53 5.96 19.14 10.93
CA GLY A 53 7.17 19.07 11.76
C GLY A 53 8.11 17.94 11.35
N THR A 54 8.98 17.56 12.28
CA THR A 54 9.95 16.46 12.15
C THR A 54 9.26 15.10 11.99
N LEU A 55 9.95 14.12 11.42
CA LEU A 55 9.43 12.76 11.31
C LEU A 55 9.05 12.16 12.67
N THR A 56 9.76 12.54 13.74
CA THR A 56 9.43 12.13 15.11
C THR A 56 8.07 12.70 15.55
N GLU A 57 7.83 14.00 15.35
CA GLU A 57 6.56 14.66 15.72
C GLU A 57 5.38 14.10 14.91
N GLN A 58 5.61 13.82 13.63
CA GLN A 58 4.61 13.17 12.77
C GLN A 58 4.30 11.75 13.28
N GLY A 59 5.31 10.98 13.66
CA GLY A 59 5.14 9.64 14.22
C GLY A 59 4.37 9.64 15.55
N GLN A 60 4.69 10.58 16.44
CA GLN A 60 3.96 10.77 17.70
C GLN A 60 2.49 11.12 17.46
N THR A 61 2.20 11.93 16.45
CA THR A 61 0.83 12.28 16.07
C THR A 61 0.04 11.05 15.62
N ILE A 62 0.64 10.16 14.83
CA ILE A 62 0.02 8.89 14.41
C ILE A 62 -0.24 7.98 15.62
N VAL A 63 0.74 7.82 16.51
CA VAL A 63 0.59 6.97 17.71
C VAL A 63 -0.47 7.50 18.66
N ARG A 64 -0.55 8.83 18.83
CA ARG A 64 -1.60 9.47 19.64
C ARG A 64 -3.00 9.22 19.06
N ALA A 65 -3.20 9.46 17.76
CA ALA A 65 -4.48 9.22 17.11
C ALA A 65 -4.94 7.75 17.25
N MET A 66 -4.00 6.80 17.16
CA MET A 66 -4.28 5.39 17.42
C MET A 66 -4.72 5.15 18.86
N GLY A 67 -4.04 5.75 19.84
CA GLY A 67 -4.40 5.62 21.26
C GLY A 67 -5.74 6.26 21.63
N GLU A 68 -6.14 7.32 20.92
CA GLU A 68 -7.41 8.01 21.07
C GLU A 68 -8.58 7.30 20.34
N GLY A 69 -8.28 6.28 19.53
CA GLY A 69 -9.28 5.52 18.78
C GLY A 69 -9.80 6.23 17.51
N THR A 70 -9.15 7.31 17.08
CA THR A 70 -9.49 8.03 15.84
C THR A 70 -8.82 7.42 14.60
N LEU A 71 -7.86 6.52 14.81
CA LEU A 71 -7.12 5.79 13.78
C LEU A 71 -7.04 4.31 14.14
N ALA A 72 -7.31 3.40 13.19
CA ALA A 72 -7.20 1.97 13.47
C ALA A 72 -5.72 1.54 13.60
N PRO A 73 -5.40 0.55 14.45
CA PRO A 73 -4.01 0.09 14.62
C PRO A 73 -3.32 -0.37 13.33
N THR A 74 -4.06 -0.98 12.41
CA THR A 74 -3.55 -1.43 11.10
C THR A 74 -3.20 -0.27 10.18
N GLU A 75 -4.00 0.79 10.20
CA GLU A 75 -3.76 2.02 9.46
C GLU A 75 -2.55 2.76 10.03
N ALA A 76 -2.50 2.91 11.36
CA ALA A 76 -1.35 3.50 12.07
C ALA A 76 -0.04 2.79 11.73
N ALA A 77 -0.03 1.46 11.73
CA ALA A 77 1.14 0.68 11.35
C ALA A 77 1.58 0.97 9.90
N THR A 78 0.63 1.04 8.97
CA THR A 78 0.89 1.36 7.55
C THR A 78 1.48 2.76 7.41
N MET A 79 0.94 3.75 8.12
CA MET A 79 1.43 5.12 8.10
C MET A 79 2.83 5.25 8.71
N LEU A 80 3.11 4.57 9.83
CA LEU A 80 4.43 4.53 10.45
C LEU A 80 5.47 3.88 9.52
N GLN A 81 5.10 2.85 8.77
CA GLN A 81 5.97 2.24 7.76
C GLN A 81 6.29 3.22 6.63
N ALA A 82 5.31 3.97 6.14
CA ALA A 82 5.53 5.02 5.13
C ALA A 82 6.44 6.12 5.67
N LEU A 83 6.25 6.54 6.92
CA LEU A 83 7.08 7.55 7.57
C LEU A 83 8.53 7.07 7.77
N ALA A 84 8.73 5.80 8.14
CA ALA A 84 10.05 5.19 8.22
C ALA A 84 10.74 5.12 6.85
N ALA A 85 9.99 4.86 5.77
CA ALA A 85 10.52 4.92 4.41
C ALA A 85 10.94 6.33 4.02
N GLN A 86 10.15 7.36 4.36
CA GLN A 86 10.53 8.75 4.18
C GLN A 86 11.80 9.11 4.95
N GLY A 87 11.94 8.62 6.18
CA GLY A 87 13.15 8.83 6.99
C GLY A 87 14.42 8.32 6.33
N ARG A 88 14.37 7.14 5.71
CA ARG A 88 15.52 6.60 4.95
C ARG A 88 15.89 7.48 3.76
N ILE A 89 14.90 8.07 3.08
CA ILE A 89 15.15 9.00 1.96
C ILE A 89 15.85 10.26 2.48
N THR A 90 15.31 10.88 3.53
CA THR A 90 15.91 12.08 4.13
C THR A 90 17.32 11.80 4.67
N GLU A 91 17.57 10.63 5.25
CA GLU A 91 18.90 10.24 5.72
C GLU A 91 19.90 10.14 4.56
N LEU A 92 19.49 9.54 3.44
CA LEU A 92 20.34 9.47 2.23
C LEU A 92 20.66 10.87 1.70
N ASP A 93 19.69 11.76 1.62
CA ASP A 93 19.91 13.16 1.18
C ASP A 93 20.93 13.88 2.09
N VAL A 94 20.81 13.69 3.40
CA VAL A 94 21.73 14.28 4.39
C VAL A 94 23.13 13.70 4.26
N LEU A 95 23.26 12.38 4.07
CA LEU A 95 24.54 11.72 3.89
C LEU A 95 25.21 12.15 2.58
N GLU A 96 24.46 12.25 1.48
CA GLU A 96 24.97 12.74 0.20
C GLU A 96 25.51 14.17 0.32
N GLN A 97 24.75 15.06 0.98
CA GLN A 97 25.18 16.44 1.18
C GLN A 97 26.48 16.52 1.99
N ARG A 98 26.59 15.72 3.05
CA ARG A 98 27.81 15.67 3.87
C ARG A 98 28.99 15.07 3.11
N LEU A 99 28.76 14.04 2.31
CA LEU A 99 29.80 13.44 1.48
C LEU A 99 30.35 14.44 0.47
N ARG A 100 29.47 15.17 -0.23
CA ARG A 100 29.85 16.23 -1.16
C ARG A 100 30.75 17.29 -0.52
N THR A 101 30.38 17.79 0.67
CA THR A 101 31.20 18.76 1.40
C THR A 101 32.58 18.21 1.77
N LEU A 102 32.67 16.91 2.12
CA LEU A 102 33.95 16.27 2.41
C LEU A 102 34.80 16.10 1.15
N GLU A 103 34.20 15.70 0.03
CA GLU A 103 34.88 15.54 -1.25
C GLU A 103 35.45 16.87 -1.76
N GLU A 104 34.68 17.97 -1.65
CA GLU A 104 35.15 19.33 -1.94
C GLU A 104 36.35 19.71 -1.06
N TRP A 105 36.25 19.49 0.25
CA TRP A 105 37.35 19.78 1.19
C TRP A 105 38.61 18.99 0.85
N VAL A 106 38.49 17.69 0.55
CA VAL A 106 39.63 16.85 0.17
C VAL A 106 40.26 17.35 -1.14
N HIS A 107 39.44 17.71 -2.14
CA HIS A 107 39.96 18.24 -3.40
C HIS A 107 40.73 19.55 -3.24
N GLU A 108 40.23 20.48 -2.43
CA GLU A 108 40.92 21.74 -2.14
C GLU A 108 42.28 21.52 -1.46
N HIS A 109 42.37 20.57 -0.53
CA HIS A 109 43.61 20.31 0.22
C HIS A 109 44.59 19.41 -0.53
N GLN A 110 44.13 18.61 -1.50
CA GLN A 110 45.01 17.86 -2.42
C GLN A 110 45.61 18.74 -3.52
N ALA A 111 44.93 19.81 -3.93
CA ALA A 111 45.45 20.74 -4.94
C ALA A 111 46.53 21.71 -4.40
N SER A 112 46.68 21.78 -3.08
CA SER A 112 47.60 22.71 -2.40
C SER A 112 48.93 22.07 -1.96
N ASN A 113 49.18 20.80 -2.32
CA ASN A 113 50.37 20.00 -1.98
C ASN A 113 51.02 19.45 -3.26
#